data_AF-A0A6B3HVE8-F1
#
_entry.id   AF-A0A6B3HVE8-F1
#
_cell.length_a   1.000
_cell.length_b   1.000
_cell.length_c   1.000
_cell.angle_alpha   90.00
_cell.angle_beta   90.00
_cell.angle_gamma   90.00
#
_symmetry.space_group_name_H-M   'P 1'
#
loop_
_entity.id
_entity.type
_entity.pdbx_description
1 polymer ?
#
loop_
_entity_poly.entity_id
_entity_poly.type
_entity_poly.pdbx_seq_one_letter_code
_entity_poly.pdbx_strand_id
1 'polypeptide(L)' 'GVGMALDREVTAADGSRIPVEARSLCVHGDTPGAAALARRVRAALEEAGVRVEAFA' A
#
# COMPACT_ATOMS: atom_id res chain seq x y z
N GLY A 1 -0.31 -5.85 -6.51
CA GLY A 1 0.45 -4.73 -7.11
C GLY A 1 0.47 -3.56 -6.14
N VAL A 2 1.25 -2.52 -6.45
CA VAL A 2 1.40 -1.30 -5.63
C VAL A 2 0.75 -0.06 -6.28
N GLY A 3 -0.36 -0.28 -7.01
CA GLY A 3 -1.00 0.75 -7.84
C GLY A 3 -1.42 2.01 -7.08
N MET A 4 -1.80 1.89 -5.80
CA MET A 4 -2.08 3.07 -4.96
C MET A 4 -0.88 4.02 -4.83
N ALA A 5 0.34 3.48 -4.76
CA ALA A 5 1.55 4.25 -4.53
C ALA A 5 2.18 4.78 -5.83
N LEU A 6 2.17 3.97 -6.90
CA LEU A 6 2.79 4.33 -8.18
C LEU A 6 1.81 5.04 -9.12
N ASP A 7 0.64 4.42 -9.33
CA ASP A 7 -0.31 4.80 -10.36
C ASP A 7 -1.39 5.76 -9.83
N ARG A 8 -1.45 5.95 -8.50
CA ARG A 8 -2.47 6.75 -7.80
C ARG A 8 -3.89 6.30 -8.10
N GLU A 9 -4.11 4.99 -8.14
CA GLU A 9 -5.43 4.41 -8.40
C GLU A 9 -5.60 3.02 -7.78
N VAL A 10 -6.87 2.62 -7.64
CA VAL A 10 -7.28 1.28 -7.20
C VAL A 10 -8.31 0.70 -8.16
N THR A 11 -8.31 -0.62 -8.30
CA THR A 11 -9.41 -1.34 -8.94
C THR A 11 -10.50 -1.62 -7.91
N ALA A 12 -11.71 -1.12 -8.15
CA ALA A 12 -12.88 -1.39 -7.32
C ALA A 12 -13.44 -2.80 -7.58
N ALA A 13 -14.36 -3.25 -6.73
CA ALA A 13 -14.95 -4.58 -6.82
C ALA A 13 -15.75 -4.82 -8.12
N ASP A 14 -16.24 -3.76 -8.76
CA ASP A 14 -16.91 -3.79 -10.05
C ASP A 14 -15.94 -3.71 -11.26
N GLY A 15 -14.63 -3.65 -10.99
CA GLY A 15 -13.58 -3.54 -12.00
C GLY A 15 -13.24 -2.11 -12.44
N SER A 16 -13.99 -1.10 -11.98
CA SER A 16 -13.68 0.30 -12.28
C SER A 16 -12.35 0.74 -11.66
N ARG A 17 -11.67 1.71 -12.29
CA ARG A 17 -10.43 2.32 -11.77
C ARG A 17 -10.79 3.60 -11.05
N ILE A 18 -10.49 3.67 -9.76
CA ILE A 18 -10.78 4.84 -8.92
C ILE A 18 -9.46 5.55 -8.60
N PRO A 19 -9.33 6.87 -8.90
CA PRO A 19 -8.15 7.64 -8.54
C PRO A 19 -8.06 7.80 -7.02
N VAL A 20 -6.85 7.71 -6.47
CA VAL A 20 -6.56 7.82 -5.04
C VAL A 20 -5.25 8.57 -4.83
N GLU A 21 -5.31 9.69 -4.11
CA GLU A 21 -4.13 10.44 -3.66
C GLU A 21 -3.67 9.97 -2.26
N ALA A 22 -3.12 8.76 -2.18
CA ALA A 22 -2.62 8.22 -0.93
C ALA A 22 -1.24 8.80 -0.58
N ARG A 23 -1.15 9.53 0.55
CA ARG A 23 0.14 9.94 1.14
C ARG A 23 0.62 8.96 2.22
N SER A 24 -0.28 8.13 2.72
CA SER A 24 -0.04 7.16 3.79
C SER A 24 -0.82 5.88 3.53
N LEU A 25 -0.29 4.74 3.99
CA LEU A 25 -1.02 3.48 4.01
C LEU A 25 -1.24 3.04 5.45
N CYS A 26 -2.49 2.87 5.84
CA CYS A 26 -2.82 2.29 7.14
C CYS A 26 -2.69 0.77 7.07
N VAL A 27 -1.95 0.19 8.00
CA VAL A 27 -1.83 -1.26 8.20
C VAL A 27 -2.32 -1.61 9.59
N HIS A 28 -3.10 -2.67 9.72
CA HIS A 28 -3.60 -3.12 11.02
C HIS A 28 -2.61 -4.09 11.65
N GLY A 29 -2.47 -4.00 12.98
CA GLY A 29 -1.50 -4.75 13.81
C GLY A 29 -2.14 -5.73 14.79
N ASP A 30 -3.46 -5.89 14.72
CA ASP A 30 -4.33 -6.45 15.77
C ASP A 30 -4.60 -7.94 15.63
N THR A 31 -4.14 -8.58 14.55
CA THR A 31 -4.36 -10.00 14.27
C THR A 31 -3.06 -10.79 14.22
N PRO A 32 -3.10 -12.10 14.55
CA PRO A 32 -1.99 -13.00 14.27
C PRO A 32 -1.57 -12.91 12.80
N GLY A 33 -0.29 -12.64 12.55
CA GLY A 33 0.25 -12.47 11.19
C GLY A 33 0.24 -11.03 10.66
N ALA A 34 -0.35 -10.07 11.37
CA ALA A 34 -0.38 -8.67 10.96
C ALA A 34 1.02 -8.08 10.68
N ALA A 35 1.99 -8.35 11.55
CA ALA A 35 3.37 -7.90 11.35
C ALA A 35 4.02 -8.53 10.10
N ALA A 36 3.68 -9.78 9.75
CA ALA A 36 4.18 -10.42 8.54
C ALA A 36 3.55 -9.81 7.29
N LEU A 37 2.25 -9.48 7.33
CA LEU A 37 1.58 -8.74 6.26
C LEU A 37 2.20 -7.35 6.07
N ALA A 38 2.42 -6.60 7.15
CA ALA A 38 3.06 -5.28 7.10
C ALA A 38 4.46 -5.35 6.46
N ARG A 39 5.27 -6.36 6.81
CA ARG A 39 6.58 -6.59 6.16
C ARG A 39 6.46 -6.88 4.67
N ARG A 40 5.48 -7.69 4.25
CA ARG A 40 5.24 -7.98 2.83
C ARG A 40 4.80 -6.75 2.05
N VAL A 41 3.94 -5.92 2.64
CA VAL A 41 3.53 -4.64 2.03
C VAL A 41 4.75 -3.72 1.87
N ARG A 42 5.58 -3.58 2.92
CA ARG A 42 6.81 -2.76 2.85
C ARG A 42 7.76 -3.25 1.77
N ALA A 43 8.04 -4.56 1.72
CA ALA A 43 8.94 -5.14 0.71
C ALA A 43 8.43 -4.89 -0.71
N ALA A 44 7.13 -5.08 -0.98
CA ALA A 44 6.56 -4.86 -2.31
C ALA A 44 6.64 -3.39 -2.75
N LEU A 45 6.51 -2.44 -1.82
CA LEU A 45 6.68 -1.01 -2.10
C LEU A 45 8.15 -0.70 -2.44
N GLU A 46 9.09 -1.20 -1.64
CA GLU A 46 10.52 -0.97 -1.85
C GLU A 46 11.05 -1.62 -3.13
N GLU A 47 10.62 -2.85 -3.44
CA GLU A 47 10.93 -3.54 -4.70
C GLU A 47 10.45 -2.75 -5.93
N ALA A 48 9.31 -2.06 -5.79
CA ALA A 48 8.76 -1.20 -6.81
C ALA A 48 9.38 0.22 -6.84
N GLY A 49 10.43 0.47 -6.04
CA GLY A 49 11.13 1.76 -5.99
C GLY A 49 10.47 2.84 -5.14
N VAL A 50 9.43 2.49 -4.37
CA VAL A 50 8.75 3.43 -3.47
C VAL A 50 9.51 3.53 -2.14
N ARG A 51 9.93 4.74 -1.76
CA ARG A 51 10.53 4.99 -0.45
C ARG A 51 9.46 4.99 0.64
N VAL A 52 9.68 4.20 1.70
CA VAL A 52 8.81 4.17 2.88
C VAL A 52 9.53 4.81 4.05
N GLU A 53 9.09 6.01 4.43
CA GLU A 53 9.65 6.83 5.51
C GLU A 53 8.54 7.49 6.35
N ALA A 54 8.89 7.99 7.53
CA ALA A 54 7.96 8.76 8.36
C ALA A 54 7.66 10.13 7.72
N PHE A 55 6.51 10.72 8.04
CA PHE A 55 6.19 12.09 7.64
C PHE A 55 7.14 13.08 8.33
N ALA A 56 7.47 14.16 7.62
CA ALA A 56 8.17 15.32 8.16
C ALA A 56 7.21 16.26 8.90
#